data_AF-E1ZGU0-F1
#
_entry.id   AF-E1ZGU0-F1
#
_cell.length_a   1.000
_cell.length_b   1.000
_cell.length_c   1.000
_cell.angle_alpha   90.00
_cell.angle_beta   90.00
_cell.angle_gamma   90.00
#
_symmetry.space_group_name_H-M   'P 1'
#
loop_
_entity.id
_entity.type
_entity.pdbx_description
1 polymer ?
#
loop_
_entity_poly.entity_id
_entity_poly.type
_entity_poly.pdbx_seq_one_letter_code
_entity_poly.pdbx_strand_id
1 'polypeptide(L)'
;MASPSAEGSEGDNPGRSFDISNLPASAGKSGWPTGPCTPWGKLWDDKLSTASKVWEDQLKSATGKAEAALDAGISAASEAVRAGVSAAGRESEAVKSRLQRFYDTGLAHYQATEQQALELMKQGVRFVRKEHPEASMATGVAAFFVLLPGPRRFLLRHTIGRFRSEEAMFKSAEQRYAGLKEKAEGHNGELQKLQASTAVTQERLQLAELEYQRGRAKLKSTAGELESLASRVRGSSKAAKRLITDLRELPSKQALQLRSDAANTANTVGNQAKVLDKALRRVAKQYGL
;
A
#
# COMPACT_ATOMS: atom_id res chain seq x y z
N MET A 1 -35.77 4.41 -39.30
CA MET A 1 -35.33 3.30 -38.43
C MET A 1 -34.96 3.92 -37.09
N ALA A 2 -35.96 4.28 -36.27
CA ALA A 2 -36.64 3.44 -35.29
C ALA A 2 -35.79 3.23 -34.02
N SER A 3 -35.90 4.18 -33.09
CA SER A 3 -35.59 4.03 -31.67
C SER A 3 -36.77 3.33 -30.96
N PRO A 4 -36.54 2.71 -29.79
CA PRO A 4 -37.56 2.62 -28.77
C PRO A 4 -37.11 3.16 -27.40
N SER A 5 -38.12 3.63 -26.69
CA SER A 5 -38.18 4.34 -25.41
C SER A 5 -37.77 3.53 -24.18
N ALA A 6 -37.40 4.24 -23.11
CA ALA A 6 -37.49 3.74 -21.73
C ALA A 6 -38.02 4.85 -20.80
N GLU A 7 -39.23 4.63 -20.29
CA GLU A 7 -39.76 5.14 -19.01
C GLU A 7 -38.80 4.69 -17.87
N GLY A 8 -38.56 5.38 -16.75
CA GLY A 8 -39.45 6.15 -15.89
C GLY A 8 -39.58 5.41 -14.54
N SER A 9 -38.82 5.80 -13.50
CA SER A 9 -39.23 5.60 -12.11
C SER A 9 -38.46 6.52 -11.14
N GLU A 10 -39.16 7.56 -10.72
CA GLU A 10 -39.16 8.23 -9.42
C GLU A 10 -38.55 7.43 -8.25
N GLY A 11 -37.75 8.11 -7.42
CA GLY A 11 -37.21 7.60 -6.16
C GLY A 11 -37.08 8.71 -5.13
N ASP A 12 -38.14 8.84 -4.33
CA ASP A 12 -38.37 9.75 -3.21
C ASP A 12 -37.17 10.04 -2.30
N ASN A 13 -37.00 11.33 -1.98
CA ASN A 13 -36.13 11.82 -0.92
C ASN A 13 -36.98 12.60 0.10
N PRO A 14 -37.35 12.03 1.26
CA PRO A 14 -38.00 12.80 2.31
C PRO A 14 -36.97 13.36 3.30
N GLY A 15 -36.46 14.55 2.99
CA GLY A 15 -36.00 15.49 4.02
C GLY A 15 -37.21 15.97 4.81
N ARG A 16 -37.45 15.42 6.00
CA ARG A 16 -38.48 15.93 6.91
C ARG A 16 -37.96 17.17 7.64
N SER A 17 -38.40 18.34 7.17
CA SER A 17 -38.48 19.57 7.93
C SER A 17 -39.44 19.38 9.12
N PHE A 18 -38.99 19.75 10.32
CA PHE A 18 -39.80 19.74 11.53
C PHE A 18 -40.60 21.06 11.59
N ASP A 19 -41.89 21.01 11.24
CA ASP A 19 -42.82 22.14 11.42
C ASP A 19 -43.28 22.21 12.89
N ILE A 20 -42.99 23.34 13.54
CA ILE A 20 -43.25 23.61 14.97
C ILE A 20 -44.67 24.19 15.20
N SER A 21 -45.46 24.34 14.14
CA SER A 21 -46.71 25.10 14.13
C SER A 21 -47.95 24.36 14.67
N ASN A 22 -47.81 23.18 15.27
CA ASN A 22 -48.97 22.40 15.74
C ASN A 22 -48.87 21.91 17.20
N LEU A 23 -48.48 22.80 18.12
CA LEU A 23 -48.62 22.58 19.56
C LEU A 23 -49.94 23.18 20.07
N PRO A 24 -50.83 22.41 20.72
CA PRO A 24 -52.00 22.96 21.38
C PRO A 24 -51.57 23.75 22.62
N ALA A 25 -51.95 25.02 22.66
CA ALA A 25 -51.90 25.84 23.86
C ALA A 25 -53.01 25.40 24.83
N SER A 26 -52.63 24.89 26.01
CA SER A 26 -53.49 24.97 27.19
C SER A 26 -52.65 25.26 28.43
N ALA A 27 -52.98 26.40 29.05
CA ALA A 27 -52.48 26.84 30.34
C ALA A 27 -53.18 26.05 31.47
N GLY A 28 -52.46 25.70 32.52
CA GLY A 28 -53.05 25.08 33.71
C GLY A 28 -52.05 24.87 34.83
N LYS A 29 -52.38 25.34 36.03
CA LYS A 29 -51.53 25.49 37.21
C LYS A 29 -51.17 24.17 37.93
N SER A 30 -50.13 24.29 38.76
CA SER A 30 -49.92 23.69 40.10
C SER A 30 -49.62 22.20 40.25
N GLY A 31 -48.51 21.93 40.96
CA GLY A 31 -48.32 20.77 41.84
C GLY A 31 -47.67 19.55 41.18
N TRP A 32 -46.39 19.31 41.49
CA TRP A 32 -45.79 17.99 41.27
C TRP A 32 -46.25 17.06 42.41
N PRO A 33 -46.99 15.97 42.12
CA PRO A 33 -47.33 15.00 43.15
C PRO A 33 -46.16 14.02 43.31
N THR A 34 -45.50 14.05 44.46
CA THR A 34 -44.63 12.98 44.92
C THR A 34 -45.51 11.85 45.49
N GLY A 35 -45.80 10.83 44.69
CA GLY A 35 -46.61 9.66 45.06
C GLY A 35 -46.68 8.61 43.93
N PRO A 36 -46.95 7.33 44.24
CA PRO A 36 -46.40 6.16 43.54
C PRO A 36 -46.88 6.00 42.09
N CYS A 37 -45.96 5.52 41.24
CA CYS A 37 -46.08 5.34 39.80
C CYS A 37 -47.42 4.73 39.36
N THR A 38 -48.17 5.46 38.55
CA THR A 38 -49.36 4.95 37.85
C THR A 38 -48.98 3.90 36.80
N PRO A 39 -49.89 2.96 36.44
CA PRO A 39 -49.63 1.87 35.49
C PRO A 39 -49.12 2.33 34.11
N TRP A 40 -49.48 3.56 33.73
CA TRP A 40 -49.12 4.18 32.47
C TRP A 40 -47.63 4.55 32.36
N GLY A 41 -46.97 4.85 33.49
CA GLY A 41 -45.52 5.13 33.51
C GLY A 41 -44.69 3.88 33.19
N LYS A 42 -45.09 2.73 33.75
CA LYS A 42 -44.43 1.44 33.48
C LYS A 42 -44.60 1.01 32.03
N LEU A 43 -45.79 1.22 31.45
CA LEU A 43 -46.05 0.92 30.04
C LEU A 43 -45.21 1.80 29.10
N TRP A 44 -44.99 3.06 29.48
CA TRP A 44 -44.13 3.99 28.72
C TRP A 44 -42.65 3.62 28.80
N ASP A 45 -42.15 3.26 29.98
CA ASP A 45 -40.78 2.79 30.17
C ASP A 45 -40.53 1.45 29.46
N ASP A 46 -41.51 0.54 29.45
CA ASP A 46 -41.42 -0.72 28.70
C ASP A 46 -41.37 -0.48 27.18
N LYS A 47 -42.15 0.48 26.67
CA LYS A 47 -42.12 0.84 25.24
C LYS A 47 -40.81 1.53 24.85
N LEU A 48 -40.26 2.39 25.71
CA LEU A 48 -38.96 3.03 25.47
C LEU A 48 -37.81 2.02 25.52
N SER A 49 -37.83 1.09 26.47
CA SER A 49 -36.79 0.07 26.59
C SER A 49 -36.84 -0.95 25.45
N THR A 50 -38.03 -1.31 24.96
CA THR A 50 -38.19 -2.17 23.77
C THR A 50 -37.77 -1.46 22.49
N ALA A 51 -38.13 -0.19 22.31
CA ALA A 51 -37.67 0.61 21.17
C ALA A 51 -36.15 0.80 21.17
N SER A 52 -35.54 1.04 22.33
CA SER A 52 -34.08 1.13 22.51
C SER A 52 -33.37 -0.18 22.16
N LYS A 53 -33.90 -1.33 22.60
CA LYS A 53 -33.34 -2.64 22.24
C LYS A 53 -33.43 -2.93 20.75
N VAL A 54 -34.57 -2.64 20.13
CA VAL A 54 -34.75 -2.78 18.67
C VAL A 54 -33.76 -1.90 17.90
N TRP A 55 -33.54 -0.66 18.36
CA TRP A 55 -32.54 0.23 17.77
C TRP A 55 -31.10 -0.28 17.95
N GLU A 56 -30.75 -0.78 19.13
CA GLU A 56 -29.42 -1.38 19.38
C GLU A 56 -29.18 -2.64 18.54
N ASP A 57 -30.20 -3.48 18.36
CA ASP A 57 -30.12 -4.70 17.56
C ASP A 57 -30.03 -4.37 16.06
N GLN A 58 -30.75 -3.34 15.60
CA GLN A 58 -30.59 -2.81 14.25
C GLN A 58 -29.18 -2.24 14.02
N LEU A 59 -28.63 -1.50 14.98
CA LEU A 59 -27.27 -0.96 14.91
C LEU A 59 -26.21 -2.07 14.90
N LYS A 60 -26.34 -3.09 15.75
CA LYS A 60 -25.45 -4.26 15.80
C LYS A 60 -25.52 -5.08 14.50
N SER A 61 -26.70 -5.23 13.92
CA SER A 61 -26.86 -5.95 12.65
C SER A 61 -26.31 -5.15 11.46
N ALA A 62 -26.45 -3.82 11.45
CA ALA A 62 -25.89 -2.96 10.42
C ALA A 62 -24.36 -2.89 10.50
N THR A 63 -23.80 -2.78 11.71
CA THR A 63 -22.35 -2.81 11.94
C THR A 63 -21.75 -4.18 11.62
N GLY A 64 -22.39 -5.28 12.03
CA GLY A 64 -21.95 -6.63 11.67
C GLY A 64 -21.99 -6.91 10.16
N LYS A 65 -22.99 -6.38 9.44
CA LYS A 65 -23.05 -6.45 7.97
C LYS A 65 -21.94 -5.62 7.30
N ALA A 66 -21.63 -4.45 7.85
CA ALA A 66 -20.56 -3.59 7.36
C ALA A 66 -19.17 -4.21 7.61
N GLU A 67 -18.95 -4.81 8.78
CA GLU A 67 -17.72 -5.55 9.10
C GLU A 67 -17.55 -6.78 8.18
N ALA A 68 -18.62 -7.57 7.98
CA ALA A 68 -18.58 -8.71 7.06
C ALA A 68 -18.30 -8.29 5.60
N ALA A 69 -18.87 -7.16 5.16
CA ALA A 69 -18.61 -6.61 3.83
C ALA A 69 -17.16 -6.09 3.69
N LEU A 70 -16.60 -5.49 4.73
CA LEU A 70 -15.21 -5.05 4.76
C LEU A 70 -14.23 -6.23 4.76
N ASP A 71 -14.49 -7.26 5.55
CA ASP A 71 -13.66 -8.48 5.58
C ASP A 71 -13.73 -9.25 4.25
N ALA A 72 -14.90 -9.30 3.61
CA ALA A 72 -15.07 -9.85 2.26
C ALA A 72 -14.31 -9.02 1.21
N GLY A 73 -14.32 -7.68 1.34
CA GLY A 73 -13.57 -6.80 0.45
C GLY A 73 -12.05 -6.93 0.59
N ILE A 74 -11.55 -7.04 1.83
CA ILE A 74 -10.12 -7.21 2.12
C ILE A 74 -9.61 -8.57 1.63
N SER A 75 -10.39 -9.64 1.85
CA SER A 75 -10.04 -10.97 1.35
C SER A 75 -10.01 -11.01 -0.19
N ALA A 76 -11.05 -10.49 -0.86
CA ALA A 76 -11.09 -10.41 -2.32
C ALA A 76 -9.95 -9.55 -2.92
N ALA A 77 -9.61 -8.42 -2.29
CA ALA A 77 -8.49 -7.59 -2.71
C ALA A 77 -7.14 -8.31 -2.53
N SER A 78 -6.97 -9.03 -1.41
CA SER A 78 -5.76 -9.80 -1.14
C SER A 78 -5.58 -10.98 -2.12
N GLU A 79 -6.67 -11.63 -2.51
CA GLU A 79 -6.68 -12.69 -3.51
C GLU A 79 -6.38 -12.15 -4.91
N ALA A 80 -6.95 -11.01 -5.29
CA ALA A 80 -6.66 -10.35 -6.56
C ALA A 80 -5.18 -9.93 -6.66
N VAL A 81 -4.59 -9.41 -5.57
CA VAL A 81 -3.17 -9.06 -5.53
C VAL A 81 -2.29 -10.31 -5.59
N ARG A 82 -2.60 -11.37 -4.85
CA ARG A 82 -1.86 -12.65 -4.93
C ARG A 82 -1.97 -13.29 -6.31
N ALA A 83 -3.15 -13.25 -6.92
CA ALA A 83 -3.37 -13.72 -8.28
C ALA A 83 -2.55 -12.90 -9.29
N GLY A 84 -2.57 -11.57 -9.19
CA GLY A 84 -1.78 -10.66 -10.04
C GLY A 84 -0.26 -10.87 -9.90
N VAL A 85 0.24 -11.03 -8.67
CA VAL A 85 1.66 -11.33 -8.41
C VAL A 85 2.04 -12.71 -8.94
N SER A 86 1.17 -13.71 -8.80
CA SER A 86 1.42 -15.06 -9.34
C SER A 86 1.38 -15.11 -10.88
N ALA A 87 0.53 -14.29 -11.51
CA ALA A 87 0.48 -14.17 -12.97
C ALA A 87 1.75 -13.49 -13.50
N ALA A 88 2.17 -12.37 -12.88
CA ALA A 88 3.44 -11.71 -13.21
C ALA A 88 4.66 -12.61 -12.97
N GLY A 89 4.63 -13.43 -11.91
CA GLY A 89 5.68 -14.42 -11.62
C GLY A 89 5.80 -15.49 -12.73
N ARG A 90 4.67 -16.05 -13.18
CA ARG A 90 4.64 -17.08 -14.25
C ARG A 90 5.15 -16.55 -15.58
N GLU A 91 4.81 -15.31 -15.94
CA GLU A 91 5.31 -14.68 -17.17
C GLU A 91 6.83 -14.44 -17.10
N SER A 92 7.36 -14.06 -15.93
CA SER A 92 8.80 -13.86 -15.72
C SER A 92 9.61 -15.17 -15.84
N GLU A 93 9.09 -16.27 -15.30
CA GLU A 93 9.73 -17.60 -15.39
C GLU A 93 9.65 -18.19 -16.80
N ALA A 94 8.55 -17.94 -17.52
CA ALA A 94 8.40 -18.33 -18.92
C ALA A 94 9.39 -17.58 -19.84
N VAL A 95 9.60 -16.28 -19.62
CA VAL A 95 10.58 -15.49 -20.37
C VAL A 95 12.00 -15.94 -20.04
N LYS A 96 12.32 -16.19 -18.77
CA LYS A 96 13.64 -16.68 -18.33
C LYS A 96 13.99 -18.03 -18.96
N SER A 97 13.07 -18.99 -18.92
CA SER A 97 13.29 -20.32 -19.51
C SER A 97 13.41 -20.27 -21.04
N ARG A 98 12.70 -19.35 -21.71
CA ARG A 98 12.82 -19.13 -23.15
C ARG A 98 14.17 -18.52 -23.53
N LEU A 99 14.66 -17.55 -22.76
CA LEU A 99 16.00 -16.96 -22.95
C LEU A 99 17.11 -18.00 -22.74
N GLN A 100 16.97 -18.85 -21.73
CA GLN A 100 17.94 -19.90 -21.45
C GLN A 100 18.02 -20.92 -22.60
N ARG A 101 16.87 -21.33 -23.16
CA ARG A 101 16.84 -22.21 -24.34
C ARG A 101 17.50 -21.58 -25.57
N PHE A 102 17.27 -20.29 -25.83
CA PHE A 102 17.93 -19.60 -26.94
C PHE A 102 19.45 -19.49 -26.73
N TYR A 103 19.88 -19.25 -25.49
CA TYR A 103 21.30 -19.19 -25.13
C TYR A 103 21.97 -20.55 -25.33
N ASP A 104 21.38 -21.63 -24.80
CA ASP A 104 21.94 -22.99 -24.90
C ASP A 104 21.98 -23.48 -26.36
N THR A 105 20.93 -23.19 -27.13
CA THR A 105 20.87 -23.54 -28.56
C THR A 105 21.91 -22.75 -29.37
N GLY A 106 22.08 -21.45 -29.07
CA GLY A 106 23.11 -20.62 -29.68
C GLY A 106 24.52 -21.09 -29.36
N LEU A 107 24.78 -21.48 -28.10
CA LEU A 107 26.06 -22.02 -27.66
C LEU A 107 26.39 -23.33 -28.39
N ALA A 108 25.42 -24.25 -28.52
CA ALA A 108 25.61 -25.52 -29.21
C ALA A 108 25.92 -25.33 -30.71
N HIS A 109 25.21 -24.43 -31.40
CA HIS A 109 25.51 -24.12 -32.81
C HIS A 109 26.88 -23.44 -32.98
N TYR A 110 27.25 -22.55 -32.06
CA TYR A 110 28.56 -21.91 -32.07
C TYR A 110 29.69 -22.94 -31.86
N GLN A 111 29.56 -23.81 -30.86
CA GLN A 111 30.56 -24.85 -30.59
C GLN A 111 30.68 -25.85 -31.73
N ALA A 112 29.58 -26.25 -32.37
CA ALA A 112 29.61 -27.17 -33.51
C ALA A 112 30.31 -26.54 -34.73
N THR A 113 30.04 -25.27 -35.01
CA THR A 113 30.69 -24.54 -36.12
C THR A 113 32.16 -24.24 -35.83
N GLU A 114 32.50 -23.92 -34.59
CA GLU A 114 33.88 -23.72 -34.14
C GLU A 114 34.70 -25.01 -34.27
N GLN A 115 34.16 -26.16 -33.84
CA GLN A 115 34.84 -27.45 -33.94
C GLN A 115 35.10 -27.83 -35.40
N GLN A 116 34.11 -27.65 -36.29
CA GLN A 116 34.28 -27.91 -37.72
C GLN A 116 35.36 -26.99 -38.34
N ALA A 117 35.35 -25.70 -38.01
CA ALA A 117 36.35 -24.75 -38.50
C ALA A 117 37.76 -25.09 -37.98
N LEU A 118 37.88 -25.45 -36.70
CA LEU A 118 39.16 -25.85 -36.10
C LEU A 118 39.66 -27.17 -36.65
N GLU A 119 38.78 -28.13 -36.96
CA GLU A 119 39.16 -29.40 -37.58
C GLU A 119 39.67 -29.18 -39.01
N LEU A 120 38.97 -28.40 -39.82
CA LEU A 120 39.41 -28.04 -41.17
C LEU A 120 40.74 -27.29 -41.13
N MET A 121 40.91 -26.37 -40.19
CA MET A 121 42.18 -25.66 -39.99
C MET A 121 43.30 -26.62 -39.57
N LYS A 122 43.05 -27.53 -38.62
CA LYS A 122 44.03 -28.55 -38.19
C LYS A 122 44.40 -29.50 -39.32
N GLN A 123 43.45 -29.88 -40.16
CA GLN A 123 43.70 -30.71 -41.35
C GLN A 123 44.57 -29.95 -42.37
N GLY A 124 44.26 -28.68 -42.64
CA GLY A 124 45.06 -27.82 -43.51
C GLY A 124 46.49 -27.62 -42.99
N VAL A 125 46.66 -27.36 -41.68
CA VAL A 125 48.00 -27.23 -41.06
C VAL A 125 48.78 -28.55 -41.10
N ARG A 126 48.12 -29.70 -40.89
CA ARG A 126 48.77 -31.01 -41.01
C ARG A 126 49.19 -31.33 -42.44
N PHE A 127 48.41 -30.91 -43.44
CA PHE A 127 48.72 -31.07 -44.86
C PHE A 127 49.93 -30.21 -45.24
N VAL A 128 49.89 -28.91 -44.95
CA VAL A 128 50.97 -27.96 -45.28
C VAL A 128 52.27 -28.30 -44.52
N ARG A 129 52.18 -28.76 -43.27
CA ARG A 129 53.36 -29.20 -42.48
C ARG A 129 54.04 -30.44 -43.07
N LYS A 130 53.31 -31.33 -43.77
CA LYS A 130 53.87 -32.54 -44.38
C LYS A 130 54.52 -32.27 -45.73
N GLU A 131 53.95 -31.38 -46.54
CA GLU A 131 54.46 -31.10 -47.89
C GLU A 131 55.47 -29.95 -47.94
N HIS A 132 55.32 -28.90 -47.11
CA HIS A 132 56.17 -27.71 -47.14
C HIS A 132 56.44 -27.14 -45.73
N PRO A 133 57.42 -27.68 -44.98
CA PRO A 133 57.66 -27.30 -43.58
C PRO A 133 58.03 -25.81 -43.41
N GLU A 134 58.72 -25.20 -44.36
CA GLU A 134 59.16 -23.79 -44.28
C GLU A 134 58.04 -22.78 -44.57
N ALA A 135 57.14 -23.10 -45.51
CA ALA A 135 56.00 -22.22 -45.86
C ALA A 135 54.90 -22.21 -44.78
N SER A 136 54.85 -23.24 -43.94
CA SER A 136 53.85 -23.40 -42.86
C SER A 136 53.94 -22.31 -41.78
N MET A 137 55.15 -21.82 -41.49
CA MET A 137 55.35 -20.77 -40.48
C MET A 137 54.84 -19.41 -40.96
N ALA A 138 55.14 -19.02 -42.20
CA ALA A 138 54.71 -17.74 -42.76
C ALA A 138 53.18 -17.67 -42.92
N THR A 139 52.57 -18.75 -43.41
CA THR A 139 51.10 -18.84 -43.55
C THR A 139 50.40 -18.86 -42.20
N GLY A 140 50.97 -19.51 -41.17
CA GLY A 140 50.44 -19.48 -39.80
C GLY A 140 50.44 -18.08 -39.19
N VAL A 141 51.51 -17.31 -39.38
CA VAL A 141 51.60 -15.92 -38.90
C VAL A 141 50.60 -15.02 -39.65
N ALA A 142 50.49 -15.14 -40.97
CA ALA A 142 49.50 -14.38 -41.74
C ALA A 142 48.06 -14.71 -41.31
N ALA A 143 47.75 -16.00 -41.12
CA ALA A 143 46.45 -16.44 -40.64
C ALA A 143 46.15 -15.90 -39.23
N PHE A 144 47.13 -15.87 -38.33
CA PHE A 144 46.98 -15.32 -36.97
C PHE A 144 46.49 -13.86 -36.98
N PHE A 145 47.06 -13.01 -37.84
CA PHE A 145 46.65 -11.61 -37.93
C PHE A 145 45.25 -11.39 -38.53
N VAL A 146 44.77 -12.32 -39.36
CA VAL A 146 43.47 -12.24 -40.04
C VAL A 146 42.36 -12.90 -39.22
N LEU A 147 42.62 -14.06 -38.61
CA LEU A 147 41.61 -14.84 -37.89
C LEU A 147 41.31 -14.28 -36.50
N LEU A 148 42.31 -13.76 -35.79
CA LEU A 148 42.08 -13.28 -34.42
C LEU A 148 41.43 -11.89 -34.42
N PRO A 149 40.36 -11.69 -33.63
CA PRO A 149 39.57 -10.45 -33.65
C PRO A 149 40.35 -9.21 -33.18
N GLY A 150 41.35 -9.38 -32.30
CA GLY A 150 42.23 -8.31 -31.82
C GLY A 150 43.16 -7.75 -32.92
N PRO A 151 44.11 -8.53 -33.44
CA PRO A 151 45.04 -8.07 -34.48
C PRO A 151 44.32 -7.66 -35.77
N ARG A 152 43.19 -8.30 -36.13
CA ARG A 152 42.35 -7.86 -37.24
C ARG A 152 41.84 -6.43 -37.05
N ARG A 153 41.30 -6.09 -35.86
CA ARG A 153 40.84 -4.71 -35.56
C ARG A 153 41.99 -3.71 -35.55
N PHE A 154 43.16 -4.12 -35.06
CA PHE A 154 44.36 -3.30 -35.06
C PHE A 154 44.82 -2.97 -36.48
N LEU A 155 44.92 -3.98 -37.35
CA LEU A 155 45.24 -3.79 -38.76
C LEU A 155 44.22 -2.89 -39.45
N LEU A 156 42.92 -3.19 -39.33
CA LEU A 156 41.87 -2.39 -39.97
C LEU A 156 41.86 -0.94 -39.49
N ARG A 157 42.10 -0.68 -38.20
CA ARG A 157 42.13 0.68 -37.65
C ARG A 157 43.35 1.47 -38.15
N HIS A 158 44.48 0.81 -38.40
CA HIS A 158 45.72 1.44 -38.81
C HIS A 158 45.91 1.53 -40.34
N THR A 159 45.32 0.61 -41.12
CA THR A 159 45.45 0.57 -42.58
C THR A 159 44.31 1.31 -43.29
N ILE A 160 43.05 1.09 -42.88
CA ILE A 160 41.89 1.71 -43.53
C ILE A 160 41.77 3.19 -43.14
N GLY A 161 42.27 3.58 -41.96
CA GLY A 161 42.28 4.98 -41.51
C GLY A 161 43.06 5.93 -42.44
N ARG A 162 44.09 5.43 -43.15
CA ARG A 162 44.91 6.22 -44.09
C ARG A 162 44.28 6.43 -45.46
N PHE A 163 43.26 5.65 -45.83
CA PHE A 163 42.60 5.73 -47.14
C PHE A 163 41.23 6.44 -47.11
N ARG A 164 40.84 7.04 -45.98
CA ARG A 164 39.60 7.82 -45.91
C ARG A 164 39.87 9.23 -46.41
N SER A 165 39.15 9.65 -47.45
CA SER A 165 39.16 11.03 -47.92
C SER A 165 38.62 11.98 -46.84
N GLU A 166 39.11 13.22 -46.83
CA GLU A 166 38.69 14.26 -45.90
C GLU A 166 37.18 14.51 -46.00
N GLU A 167 36.62 14.48 -47.21
CA GLU A 167 35.19 14.61 -47.47
C GLU A 167 34.36 13.49 -46.84
N ALA A 168 34.87 12.25 -46.82
CA ALA A 168 34.19 11.13 -46.19
C ALA A 168 34.24 11.22 -44.65
N MET A 169 35.32 11.77 -44.09
CA MET A 169 35.39 12.06 -42.65
C MET A 169 34.42 13.18 -42.28
N PHE A 170 34.38 14.26 -43.05
CA PHE A 170 33.50 15.40 -42.81
C PHE A 170 32.02 15.00 -42.89
N LYS A 171 31.59 14.30 -43.95
CA LYS A 171 30.22 13.77 -44.06
C LYS A 171 29.85 12.83 -42.90
N SER A 172 30.80 12.00 -42.45
CA SER A 172 30.56 11.13 -41.29
C SER A 172 30.47 11.90 -39.97
N ALA A 173 31.21 13.00 -39.82
CA ALA A 173 31.12 13.88 -38.67
C ALA A 173 29.81 14.66 -38.66
N GLU A 174 29.37 15.14 -39.81
CA GLU A 174 28.08 15.82 -40.00
C GLU A 174 26.91 14.90 -39.64
N GLN A 175 26.92 13.65 -40.12
CA GLN A 175 25.91 12.64 -39.74
C GLN A 175 25.90 12.36 -38.23
N ARG A 176 27.09 12.27 -37.61
CA ARG A 176 27.21 12.08 -36.15
C ARG A 176 26.69 13.29 -35.38
N TYR A 177 26.97 14.50 -35.86
CA TYR A 177 26.48 15.74 -35.26
C TYR A 177 24.96 15.86 -35.39
N ALA A 178 24.39 15.54 -36.56
CA ALA A 178 22.95 15.50 -36.77
C ALA A 178 22.27 14.50 -35.81
N GLY A 179 22.81 13.29 -35.68
CA GLY A 179 22.29 12.29 -34.74
C GLY A 179 22.47 12.69 -33.27
N LEU A 180 23.52 13.45 -32.93
CA LEU A 180 23.68 14.00 -31.57
C LEU A 180 22.68 15.12 -31.30
N LYS A 181 22.44 15.98 -32.28
CA LYS A 181 21.45 17.08 -32.20
C LYS A 181 20.05 16.53 -32.00
N GLU A 182 19.64 15.54 -32.77
CA GLU A 182 18.34 14.87 -32.61
C GLU A 182 18.18 14.26 -31.21
N LYS A 183 19.22 13.59 -30.69
CA LYS A 183 19.21 13.06 -29.32
C LYS A 183 19.12 14.16 -28.27
N ALA A 184 19.84 15.26 -28.43
CA ALA A 184 19.79 16.39 -27.51
C ALA A 184 18.40 17.04 -27.49
N GLU A 185 17.77 17.19 -28.66
CA GLU A 185 16.39 17.68 -28.78
C GLU A 185 15.39 16.69 -28.15
N GLY A 186 15.57 15.38 -28.36
CA GLY A 186 14.79 14.34 -27.69
C GLY A 186 14.90 14.40 -26.17
N HIS A 187 16.11 14.52 -25.63
CA HIS A 187 16.34 14.65 -24.19
C HIS A 187 15.69 15.91 -23.61
N ASN A 188 15.74 17.04 -24.32
CA ASN A 188 15.08 18.28 -23.88
C ASN A 188 13.55 18.12 -23.80
N GLY A 189 12.95 17.42 -24.77
CA GLY A 189 11.52 17.11 -24.75
C GLY A 189 11.11 16.18 -23.60
N GLU A 190 11.93 15.17 -23.29
CA GLU A 190 11.72 14.29 -22.14
C GLU A 190 11.85 15.02 -20.81
N LEU A 191 12.85 15.90 -20.68
CA LEU A 191 13.03 16.73 -19.48
C LEU A 191 11.83 17.64 -19.22
N GLN A 192 11.25 18.27 -20.25
CA GLN A 192 10.05 19.09 -20.09
C GLN A 192 8.83 18.27 -19.64
N LYS A 193 8.65 17.06 -20.19
CA LYS A 193 7.58 16.14 -19.76
C LYS A 193 7.75 15.71 -18.31
N LEU A 194 8.98 15.37 -17.91
CA LEU A 194 9.30 15.02 -16.53
C LEU A 194 9.03 16.21 -15.60
N GLN A 195 9.50 17.41 -15.94
CA GLN A 195 9.24 18.62 -15.15
C GLN A 195 7.74 18.89 -14.97
N ALA A 196 6.95 18.83 -16.04
CA ALA A 196 5.50 19.00 -15.96
C ALA A 196 4.84 17.93 -15.08
N SER A 197 5.25 16.67 -15.20
CA SER A 197 4.74 15.59 -14.35
C SER A 197 5.14 15.76 -12.88
N THR A 198 6.37 16.20 -12.62
CA THR A 198 6.87 16.42 -11.26
C THR A 198 6.12 17.54 -10.55
N ALA A 199 5.81 18.64 -11.23
CA ALA A 199 5.03 19.74 -10.66
C ALA A 199 3.65 19.28 -10.19
N VAL A 200 2.93 18.52 -11.03
CA VAL A 200 1.62 17.96 -10.68
C VAL A 200 1.73 16.97 -9.51
N THR A 201 2.76 16.13 -9.48
CA THR A 201 2.96 15.21 -8.35
C THR A 201 3.34 15.94 -7.07
N GLN A 202 4.08 17.04 -7.16
CA GLN A 202 4.52 17.83 -6.01
C GLN A 202 3.34 18.50 -5.31
N GLU A 203 2.42 19.10 -6.07
CA GLU A 203 1.20 19.68 -5.52
C GLU A 203 0.35 18.62 -4.80
N ARG A 204 0.19 17.43 -5.41
CA ARG A 204 -0.53 16.31 -4.81
C ARG A 204 0.15 15.80 -3.54
N LEU A 205 1.47 15.72 -3.53
CA LEU A 205 2.26 15.32 -2.36
C LEU A 205 2.11 16.33 -1.22
N GLN A 206 2.14 17.63 -1.52
CA GLN A 206 1.95 18.68 -0.51
C GLN A 206 0.54 18.61 0.11
N LEU A 207 -0.49 18.38 -0.69
CA LEU A 207 -1.85 18.19 -0.17
C LEU A 207 -1.94 16.95 0.72
N ALA A 208 -1.37 15.82 0.29
CA ALA A 208 -1.33 14.59 1.07
C ALA A 208 -0.54 14.76 2.39
N GLU A 209 0.55 15.53 2.37
CA GLU A 209 1.32 15.84 3.58
C GLU A 209 0.50 16.66 4.57
N LEU A 210 -0.21 17.69 4.10
CA LEU A 210 -1.07 18.51 4.96
C LEU A 210 -2.21 17.68 5.59
N GLU A 211 -2.83 16.80 4.82
CA GLU A 211 -3.85 15.88 5.31
C GLU A 211 -3.29 14.90 6.36
N TYR A 212 -2.11 14.35 6.10
CA TYR A 212 -1.41 13.47 7.04
C TYR A 212 -1.08 14.19 8.35
N GLN A 213 -0.54 15.42 8.28
CA GLN A 213 -0.22 16.22 9.46
C GLN A 213 -1.48 16.54 10.27
N ARG A 214 -2.60 16.89 9.62
CA ARG A 214 -3.90 17.10 10.28
C ARG A 214 -4.41 15.82 10.95
N GLY A 215 -4.31 14.68 10.27
CA GLY A 215 -4.68 13.38 10.83
C GLY A 215 -3.84 13.02 12.06
N ARG A 216 -2.52 13.23 11.98
CA ARG A 216 -1.59 12.99 13.09
C ARG A 216 -1.86 13.90 14.29
N ALA A 217 -2.19 15.18 14.06
CA ALA A 217 -2.54 16.11 15.12
C ALA A 217 -3.82 15.69 15.85
N LYS A 218 -4.85 15.26 15.12
CA LYS A 218 -6.09 14.72 15.70
C LYS A 218 -5.83 13.48 16.55
N LEU A 219 -5.01 12.54 16.05
CA LEU A 219 -4.63 11.34 16.80
C LEU A 219 -3.86 11.67 18.09
N LYS A 220 -2.96 12.66 18.06
CA LYS A 220 -2.26 13.13 19.27
C LYS A 220 -3.22 13.74 20.29
N SER A 221 -4.19 14.53 19.84
CA SER A 221 -5.21 15.11 20.73
C SER A 221 -6.05 14.04 21.41
N THR A 222 -6.57 13.07 20.63
CA THR A 222 -7.40 11.99 21.18
C THR A 222 -6.60 11.05 22.09
N ALA A 223 -5.31 10.83 21.79
CA ALA A 223 -4.41 10.10 22.69
C ALA A 223 -4.22 10.84 24.03
N GLY A 224 -4.03 12.15 24.00
CA GLY A 224 -3.95 12.98 25.21
C GLY A 224 -5.24 12.98 26.02
N GLU A 225 -6.39 13.04 25.36
CA GLU A 225 -7.70 12.91 26.01
C GLU A 225 -7.87 11.54 26.69
N LEU A 226 -7.50 10.45 25.99
CA LEU A 226 -7.50 9.10 26.55
C LEU A 226 -6.57 8.96 27.75
N GLU A 227 -5.38 9.56 27.70
CA GLU A 227 -4.44 9.56 28.82
C GLU A 227 -5.00 10.32 30.03
N SER A 228 -5.62 11.48 29.78
CA SER A 228 -6.26 12.27 30.84
C SER A 228 -7.43 11.48 31.48
N LEU A 229 -8.23 10.78 30.67
CA LEU A 229 -9.32 9.94 31.17
C LEU A 229 -8.77 8.76 31.97
N ALA A 230 -7.74 8.09 31.46
CA ALA A 230 -7.08 6.98 32.15
C ALA A 230 -6.53 7.41 33.51
N SER A 231 -5.89 8.58 33.60
CA SER A 231 -5.37 9.10 34.88
C SER A 231 -6.50 9.39 35.89
N ARG A 232 -7.62 9.99 35.45
CA ARG A 232 -8.80 10.22 36.30
C ARG A 232 -9.41 8.92 36.81
N VAL A 233 -9.58 7.92 35.92
CA VAL A 233 -10.11 6.60 36.28
C VAL A 233 -9.17 5.84 37.22
N ARG A 234 -7.84 5.93 37.02
CA ARG A 234 -6.87 5.38 37.99
C ARG A 234 -6.98 6.09 39.34
N GLY A 235 -7.17 7.40 39.35
CA GLY A 235 -7.40 8.20 40.55
C GLY A 235 -8.64 7.76 41.33
N SER A 236 -9.78 7.60 40.65
CA SER A 236 -11.01 7.12 41.28
C SER A 236 -10.91 5.67 41.77
N SER A 237 -10.21 4.79 41.04
CA SER A 237 -9.93 3.43 41.53
C SER A 237 -9.09 3.45 42.81
N LYS A 238 -8.09 4.32 42.91
CA LYS A 238 -7.26 4.48 44.11
C LYS A 238 -8.08 5.04 45.28
N ALA A 239 -8.95 6.02 45.03
CA ALA A 239 -9.84 6.57 46.04
C ALA A 239 -10.83 5.52 46.57
N ALA A 240 -11.44 4.71 45.68
CA ALA A 240 -12.33 3.63 46.08
C ALA A 240 -11.60 2.55 46.92
N LYS A 241 -10.37 2.19 46.54
CA LYS A 241 -9.54 1.27 47.34
C LYS A 241 -9.18 1.83 48.71
N ARG A 242 -8.93 3.14 48.79
CA ARG A 242 -8.68 3.82 50.07
C ARG A 242 -9.94 3.76 50.95
N LEU A 243 -11.11 4.06 50.39
CA LEU A 243 -12.39 3.94 51.10
C LEU A 243 -12.63 2.53 51.65
N ILE A 244 -12.33 1.48 50.88
CA ILE A 244 -12.41 0.08 51.37
C ILE A 244 -11.49 -0.16 52.56
N THR A 245 -10.32 0.48 52.56
CA THR A 245 -9.33 0.37 53.65
C THR A 245 -9.82 1.08 54.89
N ASP A 246 -10.32 2.32 54.75
CA ASP A 246 -10.89 3.09 55.86
C ASP A 246 -12.12 2.38 56.47
N LEU A 247 -12.98 1.79 55.63
CA LEU A 247 -14.15 1.01 56.09
C LEU A 247 -13.79 -0.31 56.79
N ARG A 248 -12.54 -0.79 56.73
CA ARG A 248 -12.12 -2.00 57.48
C ARG A 248 -12.01 -1.72 58.98
N GLU A 249 -11.80 -0.47 59.38
CA GLU A 249 -11.62 -0.08 60.78
C GLU A 249 -12.95 0.00 61.55
N LEU A 250 -14.08 0.04 60.83
CA LEU A 250 -15.42 0.19 61.40
C LEU A 250 -16.18 -1.16 61.39
N PRO A 251 -16.50 -1.76 62.55
CA PRO A 251 -17.24 -3.04 62.61
C PRO A 251 -18.77 -2.92 62.41
N SER A 252 -19.27 -1.82 61.85
CA SER A 252 -20.72 -1.60 61.71
C SER A 252 -21.32 -2.35 60.51
N LYS A 253 -22.59 -2.77 60.62
CA LYS A 253 -23.30 -3.49 59.54
C LYS A 253 -23.45 -2.63 58.27
N GLN A 254 -23.63 -1.32 58.43
CA GLN A 254 -23.69 -0.37 57.31
C GLN A 254 -22.32 -0.21 56.63
N ALA A 255 -21.21 -0.20 57.39
CA ALA A 255 -19.87 -0.15 56.84
C ALA A 255 -19.54 -1.40 56.02
N LEU A 256 -20.01 -2.59 56.44
CA LEU A 256 -19.89 -3.83 55.68
C LEU A 256 -20.60 -3.78 54.31
N GLN A 257 -21.82 -3.24 54.24
CA GLN A 257 -22.54 -3.05 52.98
C GLN A 257 -21.84 -2.01 52.09
N LEU A 258 -21.44 -0.88 52.65
CA LEU A 258 -20.71 0.15 51.90
C LEU A 258 -19.37 -0.38 51.37
N ARG A 259 -18.74 -1.30 52.10
CA ARG A 259 -17.49 -1.95 51.68
C ARG A 259 -17.69 -2.90 50.51
N SER A 260 -18.79 -3.66 50.45
CA SER A 260 -19.08 -4.49 49.27
C SER A 260 -19.34 -3.63 48.04
N ASP A 261 -20.07 -2.53 48.19
CA ASP A 261 -20.39 -1.61 47.08
C ASP A 261 -19.14 -0.85 46.61
N ALA A 262 -18.32 -0.38 47.55
CA ALA A 262 -17.01 0.22 47.26
C ALA A 262 -16.05 -0.78 46.59
N ALA A 263 -16.07 -2.05 46.98
CA ALA A 263 -15.28 -3.10 46.33
C ALA A 263 -15.74 -3.38 44.90
N ASN A 264 -17.05 -3.46 44.68
CA ASN A 264 -17.62 -3.63 43.36
C ASN A 264 -17.27 -2.45 42.43
N THR A 265 -17.40 -1.21 42.92
CA THR A 265 -17.02 -0.01 42.16
C THR A 265 -15.51 0.07 41.91
N ALA A 266 -14.66 -0.28 42.90
CA ALA A 266 -13.22 -0.34 42.71
C ALA A 266 -12.80 -1.36 41.63
N ASN A 267 -13.50 -2.49 41.55
CA ASN A 267 -13.26 -3.53 40.55
C ASN A 267 -13.72 -3.08 39.15
N THR A 268 -14.90 -2.47 39.01
CA THR A 268 -15.38 -1.98 37.70
C THR A 268 -14.47 -0.88 37.15
N VAL A 269 -14.15 0.12 37.97
CA VAL A 269 -13.26 1.22 37.60
C VAL A 269 -11.83 0.72 37.36
N GLY A 270 -11.35 -0.25 38.16
CA GLY A 270 -10.06 -0.89 37.96
C GLY A 270 -9.97 -1.65 36.63
N ASN A 271 -11.04 -2.30 36.21
CA ASN A 271 -11.12 -2.96 34.91
C ASN A 271 -11.15 -1.95 33.76
N GLN A 272 -11.93 -0.85 33.89
CA GLN A 272 -11.94 0.24 32.93
C GLN A 272 -10.56 0.86 32.74
N ALA A 273 -9.81 1.11 33.83
CA ALA A 273 -8.43 1.62 33.76
C ALA A 273 -7.51 0.69 32.97
N LYS A 274 -7.60 -0.63 33.18
CA LYS A 274 -6.80 -1.62 32.43
C LYS A 274 -7.15 -1.64 30.94
N VAL A 275 -8.42 -1.46 30.58
CA VAL A 275 -8.86 -1.38 29.19
C VAL A 275 -8.30 -0.12 28.52
N LEU A 276 -8.40 1.04 29.19
CA LEU A 276 -7.83 2.30 28.71
C LEU A 276 -6.30 2.19 28.54
N ASP A 277 -5.60 1.56 29.47
CA ASP A 277 -4.15 1.29 29.36
C ASP A 277 -3.79 0.44 28.14
N LYS A 278 -4.58 -0.60 27.86
CA LYS A 278 -4.37 -1.45 26.69
C LYS A 278 -4.68 -0.70 25.40
N ALA A 279 -5.65 0.21 25.41
CA ALA A 279 -5.95 1.07 24.27
C ALA A 279 -4.80 2.05 24.02
N LEU A 280 -4.33 2.74 25.07
CA LEU A 280 -3.22 3.68 24.99
C LEU A 280 -1.94 3.02 24.47
N ARG A 281 -1.58 1.84 24.99
CA ARG A 281 -0.40 1.08 24.50
C ARG A 281 -0.54 0.66 23.04
N ARG A 282 -1.76 0.33 22.58
CA ARG A 282 -2.01 0.01 21.17
C ARG A 282 -1.83 1.24 20.28
N VAL A 283 -2.37 2.38 20.70
CA VAL A 283 -2.19 3.67 20.00
C VAL A 283 -0.71 4.05 19.95
N ALA A 284 0.00 4.01 21.08
CA ALA A 284 1.44 4.32 21.12
C ALA A 284 2.26 3.40 20.19
N LYS A 285 1.97 2.09 20.20
CA LYS A 285 2.67 1.12 19.33
C LYS A 285 2.36 1.31 17.84
N GLN A 286 1.12 1.62 17.47
CA GLN A 286 0.71 1.79 16.07
C GLN A 286 1.23 3.10 15.47
N TYR A 287 1.33 4.16 16.26
CA TYR A 287 1.62 5.50 15.75
C TYR A 287 3.00 6.05 16.15
N GLY A 288 3.81 5.28 16.88
CA GLY A 288 5.17 5.68 17.29
C GLY A 288 5.16 6.96 18.13
N LEU A 289 4.20 7.07 19.04
CA LEU A 289 4.12 8.13 20.06
C LEU A 289 4.92 7.74 21.29
#